data_AF-A0A2E8NAB1-F1
#
_entry.id   AF-A0A2E8NAB1-F1
#
_cell.length_a   1.000
_cell.length_b   1.000
_cell.length_c   1.000
_cell.angle_alpha   90.00
_cell.angle_beta   90.00
_cell.angle_gamma   90.00
#
_symmetry.space_group_name_H-M   'P 1'
#
loop_
_entity.id
_entity.type
_entity.pdbx_description
1 polymer ?
#
loop_
_entity_poly.entity_id
_entity_poly.type
_entity_poly.pdbx_seq_one_letter_code
_entity_poly.pdbx_strand_id
1 'polypeptide(L)'
;MDDRPRNLRAMLAEAKDTSELMVDLAYAAVYFGDPDMAEEVDELEERMSDLVHDMRAVCVLAARSPRDAEGMSSVLQVVSAIERMANDAVDIARIVTHRLGIPRQLVADLSDAEEVSHRVLVSDGSHMAHRPLAGLELTVQAGMRVMAVRRGRQWITDVDGDTVLVPGDVLFLHGSPDGITRLRELAAAPVWEPPRPDDVQALTDLDRAVDVLVEMKN
;
A
#
# COMPACT_ATOMS: atom_id res chain seq x y z
N MET A 1 -3.33 -8.65 25.83
CA MET A 1 -1.93 -8.40 25.45
C MET A 1 -1.26 -9.77 25.43
N ASP A 2 -1.16 -10.37 24.24
CA ASP A 2 -0.49 -11.68 24.07
C ASP A 2 1.02 -11.42 24.10
N ASP A 3 1.59 -11.44 25.31
CA ASP A 3 2.99 -11.13 25.62
C ASP A 3 3.90 -12.33 25.30
N ARG A 4 3.78 -12.85 24.08
CA ARG A 4 4.78 -13.77 23.53
C ARG A 4 5.90 -12.90 22.95
N PRO A 5 7.17 -13.09 23.37
CA PRO A 5 8.28 -12.37 22.77
C PRO A 5 8.29 -12.66 21.27
N ARG A 6 8.03 -11.63 20.46
CA ARG A 6 8.02 -11.77 19.00
C ARG A 6 9.42 -12.17 18.57
N ASN A 7 9.52 -13.28 17.83
CA ASN A 7 10.78 -13.71 17.24
C ASN A 7 11.20 -12.68 16.17
N LEU A 8 12.46 -12.24 16.19
CA LEU A 8 13.04 -11.31 15.22
C LEU A 8 12.76 -11.69 13.77
N ARG A 9 12.78 -13.00 13.44
CA ARG A 9 12.40 -13.49 12.10
C ARG A 9 10.95 -13.12 11.74
N ALA A 10 10.02 -13.29 12.66
CA ALA A 10 8.61 -12.97 12.42
C ALA A 10 8.39 -11.46 12.30
N MET A 11 9.08 -10.68 13.14
CA MET A 11 9.05 -9.21 13.06
C MET A 11 9.61 -8.70 11.73
N LEU A 12 10.71 -9.29 11.25
CA LEU A 12 11.28 -8.94 9.94
C LEU A 12 10.33 -9.25 8.79
N ALA A 13 9.66 -10.41 8.83
CA ALA A 13 8.67 -10.77 7.81
C ALA A 13 7.51 -9.76 7.82
N GLU A 14 6.97 -9.44 8.99
CA GLU A 14 5.91 -8.45 9.14
C GLU A 14 6.32 -7.05 8.69
N ALA A 15 7.55 -6.62 9.02
CA ALA A 15 8.07 -5.32 8.58
C ALA A 15 8.23 -5.27 7.05
N LYS A 16 8.74 -6.35 6.46
CA LYS A 16 8.88 -6.44 5.00
C LYS A 16 7.51 -6.41 4.32
N ASP A 17 6.56 -7.25 4.74
CA ASP A 17 5.21 -7.30 4.16
C ASP A 17 4.45 -5.97 4.36
N THR A 18 4.63 -5.31 5.52
CA THR A 18 4.06 -3.98 5.78
C THR A 18 4.67 -2.92 4.86
N SER A 19 6.00 -2.92 4.65
CA SER A 19 6.64 -1.95 3.74
C SER A 19 6.20 -2.12 2.28
N GLU A 20 5.99 -3.36 1.83
CA GLU A 20 5.48 -3.65 0.48
C GLU A 20 4.05 -3.10 0.33
N LEU A 21 3.19 -3.37 1.33
CA LEU A 21 1.84 -2.82 1.34
C LEU A 21 1.83 -1.28 1.34
N MET A 22 2.70 -0.64 2.12
CA MET A 22 2.79 0.83 2.14
C MET A 22 3.14 1.40 0.76
N VAL A 23 4.11 0.81 0.07
CA VAL A 23 4.51 1.23 -1.29
C VAL A 23 3.35 1.04 -2.27
N ASP A 24 2.70 -0.12 -2.23
CA ASP A 24 1.55 -0.47 -3.06
C ASP A 24 0.40 0.53 -2.87
N LEU A 25 0.09 0.89 -1.63
CA LEU A 25 -0.96 1.86 -1.30
C LEU A 25 -0.57 3.29 -1.67
N ALA A 26 0.69 3.67 -1.51
CA ALA A 26 1.14 5.00 -1.89
C ALA A 26 1.00 5.25 -3.40
N TYR A 27 1.40 4.29 -4.24
CA TYR A 27 1.20 4.40 -5.69
C TYR A 27 -0.26 4.36 -6.09
N ALA A 28 -1.07 3.50 -5.46
CA ALA A 28 -2.49 3.46 -5.73
C ALA A 28 -3.19 4.77 -5.31
N ALA A 29 -2.81 5.36 -4.18
CA ALA A 29 -3.32 6.66 -3.75
C ALA A 29 -3.05 7.74 -4.79
N VAL A 30 -1.85 7.74 -5.39
CA VAL A 30 -1.49 8.65 -6.49
C VAL A 30 -2.32 8.35 -7.74
N TYR A 31 -2.42 7.08 -8.14
CA TYR A 31 -3.15 6.69 -9.34
C TYR A 31 -4.64 7.04 -9.26
N PHE A 32 -5.29 6.76 -8.12
CA PHE A 32 -6.71 7.05 -7.89
C PHE A 32 -6.97 8.48 -7.40
N GLY A 33 -5.94 9.22 -7.00
CA GLY A 33 -6.09 10.48 -6.30
C GLY A 33 -6.93 10.33 -5.03
N ASP A 34 -6.79 9.21 -4.31
CA ASP A 34 -7.61 8.83 -3.15
C ASP A 34 -6.91 9.21 -1.83
N PRO A 35 -7.35 10.28 -1.13
CA PRO A 35 -6.75 10.69 0.14
C PRO A 35 -6.96 9.69 1.26
N ASP A 36 -8.08 8.93 1.25
CA ASP A 36 -8.31 7.91 2.27
C ASP A 36 -7.22 6.85 2.18
N MET A 37 -6.86 6.44 0.96
CA MET A 37 -5.80 5.46 0.75
C MET A 37 -4.42 6.00 1.18
N ALA A 38 -4.18 7.29 1.00
CA ALA A 38 -2.96 7.94 1.47
C ALA A 38 -2.90 8.01 3.01
N GLU A 39 -4.02 8.27 3.69
CA GLU A 39 -4.11 8.25 5.15
C GLU A 39 -3.83 6.85 5.74
N GLU A 40 -4.20 5.78 5.03
CA GLU A 40 -3.86 4.40 5.45
C GLU A 40 -2.33 4.15 5.45
N VAL A 41 -1.58 4.84 4.57
CA VAL A 41 -0.10 4.76 4.56
C VAL A 41 0.48 5.39 5.83
N ASP A 42 -0.09 6.51 6.30
CA ASP A 42 0.32 7.16 7.54
C ASP A 42 0.06 6.23 8.75
N GLU A 43 -1.09 5.55 8.81
CA GLU A 43 -1.37 4.57 9.88
C GLU A 43 -0.37 3.40 9.88
N LEU A 44 0.04 2.94 8.70
CA LEU A 44 1.04 1.87 8.56
C LEU A 44 2.45 2.34 8.94
N GLU A 45 2.79 3.62 8.76
CA GLU A 45 4.07 4.20 9.19
C GLU A 45 4.21 4.16 10.72
N GLU A 46 3.16 4.54 11.45
CA GLU A 46 3.20 4.49 12.92
C GLU A 46 3.51 3.06 13.40
N ARG A 47 2.82 2.07 12.81
CA ARG A 47 3.07 0.64 13.10
C ARG A 47 4.48 0.19 12.70
N MET A 48 4.98 0.64 11.55
CA MET A 48 6.33 0.33 11.09
C MET A 48 7.38 0.87 12.06
N SER A 49 7.20 2.11 12.52
CA SER A 49 8.10 2.77 13.46
C SER A 49 8.22 1.99 14.77
N ASP A 50 7.09 1.57 15.33
CA ASP A 50 7.03 0.73 16.54
C ASP A 50 7.75 -0.62 16.30
N LEU A 51 7.46 -1.29 15.19
CA LEU A 51 8.05 -2.59 14.86
C LEU A 51 9.57 -2.51 14.68
N VAL A 52 10.04 -1.45 14.01
CA VAL A 52 11.46 -1.16 13.83
C VAL A 52 12.14 -0.87 15.17
N HIS A 53 11.50 -0.11 16.05
CA HIS A 53 12.00 0.16 17.40
C HIS A 53 12.19 -1.14 18.20
N ASP A 54 11.17 -1.99 18.21
CA ASP A 54 11.22 -3.27 18.91
C ASP A 54 12.30 -4.20 18.34
N MET A 55 12.43 -4.28 17.00
CA MET A 55 13.47 -5.09 16.35
C MET A 55 14.88 -4.62 16.75
N ARG A 56 15.10 -3.29 16.82
CA ARG A 56 16.38 -2.73 17.28
C ARG A 56 16.69 -3.15 18.71
N ALA A 57 15.71 -3.10 19.61
CA ALA A 57 15.88 -3.54 20.99
C ALA A 57 16.24 -5.04 21.08
N VAL A 58 15.54 -5.89 20.33
CA VAL A 58 15.82 -7.34 20.26
C VAL A 58 17.24 -7.60 19.74
N CYS A 59 17.67 -6.93 18.67
CA CYS A 59 19.03 -7.06 18.13
C CYS A 59 20.10 -6.69 19.17
N VAL A 60 19.91 -5.58 19.89
CA VAL A 60 20.85 -5.11 20.93
C VAL A 60 20.94 -6.11 22.09
N LEU A 61 19.82 -6.65 22.56
CA LEU A 61 19.77 -7.61 23.67
C LEU A 61 20.34 -9.00 23.27
N ALA A 62 20.27 -9.36 21.99
CA ALA A 62 20.77 -10.62 21.46
C ALA A 62 22.28 -10.64 21.22
N ALA A 63 22.91 -9.49 20.97
CA ALA A 63 24.33 -9.38 20.67
C ALA A 63 25.23 -9.56 21.91
N ARG A 64 25.56 -10.81 22.26
CA ARG A 64 26.33 -11.16 23.49
C ARG A 64 27.82 -11.41 23.23
N SER A 65 28.26 -11.41 21.98
CA SER A 65 29.65 -11.57 21.58
C SER A 65 29.96 -10.75 20.32
N PRO A 66 31.25 -10.51 19.98
CA PRO A 66 31.61 -9.82 18.73
C PRO A 66 31.03 -10.49 17.47
N ARG A 67 30.95 -11.82 17.45
CA ARG A 67 30.37 -12.58 16.35
C ARG A 67 28.85 -12.40 16.25
N ASP A 68 28.16 -12.36 17.39
CA ASP A 68 26.72 -12.07 17.41
C ASP A 68 26.44 -10.64 16.96
N ALA A 69 27.28 -9.69 17.39
CA ALA A 69 27.18 -8.28 17.00
C ALA A 69 27.35 -8.08 15.49
N GLU A 70 28.28 -8.81 14.86
CA GLU A 70 28.45 -8.79 13.40
C GLU A 70 27.18 -9.28 12.68
N GLY A 71 26.60 -10.39 13.12
CA GLY A 71 25.34 -10.90 12.56
C GLY A 71 24.16 -9.96 12.78
N MET A 72 24.03 -9.39 13.99
CA MET A 72 22.97 -8.42 14.30
C MET A 72 23.14 -7.11 13.53
N SER A 73 24.37 -6.68 13.25
CA SER A 73 24.66 -5.52 12.39
C SER A 73 24.07 -5.70 10.99
N SER A 74 24.23 -6.88 10.39
CA SER A 74 23.61 -7.19 9.08
C SER A 74 22.08 -7.16 9.15
N VAL A 75 21.48 -7.66 10.23
CA VAL A 75 20.02 -7.59 10.41
C VAL A 75 19.55 -6.14 10.53
N LEU A 76 20.24 -5.32 11.32
CA LEU A 76 19.92 -3.89 11.48
C LEU A 76 20.04 -3.11 10.15
N GLN A 77 20.96 -3.49 9.26
CA GLN A 77 21.02 -2.92 7.91
C GLN A 77 19.74 -3.22 7.11
N VAL A 78 19.23 -4.45 7.17
CA VAL A 78 17.96 -4.83 6.51
C VAL A 78 16.79 -4.06 7.11
N VAL A 79 16.70 -3.99 8.45
CA VAL A 79 15.67 -3.22 9.16
C VAL A 79 15.69 -1.75 8.72
N SER A 80 16.87 -1.16 8.56
CA SER A 80 17.02 0.24 8.15
C SER A 80 16.65 0.47 6.68
N ALA A 81 16.82 -0.53 5.82
CA ALA A 81 16.36 -0.47 4.44
C ALA A 81 14.82 -0.52 4.35
N ILE A 82 14.19 -1.41 5.14
CA ILE A 82 12.73 -1.53 5.25
C ILE A 82 12.10 -0.22 5.77
N GLU A 83 12.66 0.35 6.85
CA GLU A 83 12.21 1.64 7.39
C GLU A 83 12.31 2.77 6.35
N ARG A 84 13.38 2.78 5.54
CA ARG A 84 13.54 3.78 4.48
C ARG A 84 12.47 3.62 3.40
N MET A 85 12.18 2.39 2.96
CA MET A 85 11.11 2.13 2.00
C MET A 85 9.74 2.61 2.51
N ALA A 86 9.46 2.38 3.80
CA ALA A 86 8.24 2.86 4.45
C ALA A 86 8.15 4.40 4.45
N ASN A 87 9.25 5.08 4.80
CA ASN A 87 9.30 6.54 4.77
C ASN A 87 9.13 7.11 3.35
N ASP A 88 9.76 6.48 2.36
CA ASP A 88 9.63 6.87 0.95
C ASP A 88 8.17 6.69 0.46
N ALA A 89 7.48 5.64 0.92
CA ALA A 89 6.06 5.44 0.63
C ALA A 89 5.18 6.55 1.22
N VAL A 90 5.46 6.99 2.45
CA VAL A 90 4.78 8.15 3.05
C VAL A 90 5.01 9.41 2.22
N ASP A 91 6.23 9.65 1.75
CA ASP A 91 6.53 10.83 0.93
C ASP A 91 5.78 10.81 -0.42
N ILE A 92 5.58 9.63 -1.02
CA ILE A 92 4.71 9.47 -2.20
C ILE A 92 3.24 9.77 -1.83
N ALA A 93 2.72 9.18 -0.76
CA ALA A 93 1.34 9.38 -0.30
C ALA A 93 1.04 10.86 0.04
N ARG A 94 2.05 11.59 0.55
CA ARG A 94 1.95 13.03 0.85
C ARG A 94 1.61 13.90 -0.35
N ILE A 95 1.95 13.48 -1.56
CA ILE A 95 1.54 14.18 -2.80
C ILE A 95 0.02 14.33 -2.83
N VAL A 96 -0.70 13.28 -2.40
CA VAL A 96 -2.16 13.23 -2.35
C VAL A 96 -2.69 14.00 -1.15
N THR A 97 -2.22 13.70 0.08
CA THR A 97 -2.75 14.33 1.31
C THR A 97 -2.53 15.84 1.33
N HIS A 98 -1.40 16.33 0.80
CA HIS A 98 -1.08 17.75 0.73
C HIS A 98 -1.56 18.42 -0.56
N ARG A 99 -2.22 17.67 -1.46
CA ARG A 99 -2.75 18.17 -2.74
C ARG A 99 -1.70 18.94 -3.55
N LEU A 100 -0.49 18.39 -3.63
CA LEU A 100 0.64 19.02 -4.35
C LEU A 100 0.43 19.06 -5.87
N GLY A 101 -0.58 18.32 -6.35
CA GLY A 101 -0.84 18.11 -7.77
C GLY A 101 -0.06 16.91 -8.29
N ILE A 102 -0.74 16.07 -9.08
CA ILE A 102 -0.15 14.87 -9.67
C ILE A 102 0.02 15.13 -11.17
N PRO A 103 1.24 15.04 -11.71
CA PRO A 103 1.44 15.17 -13.15
C PRO A 103 0.58 14.16 -13.91
N ARG A 104 -0.19 14.63 -14.90
CA ARG A 104 -1.08 13.76 -15.68
C ARG A 104 -0.35 12.61 -16.37
N GLN A 105 0.87 12.87 -16.86
CA GLN A 105 1.71 11.84 -17.46
C GLN A 105 2.01 10.71 -16.47
N LEU A 106 2.25 11.03 -15.19
CA LEU A 106 2.48 10.01 -14.16
C LEU A 106 1.23 9.14 -13.96
N VAL A 107 0.03 9.73 -13.95
CA VAL A 107 -1.23 8.95 -13.86
C VAL A 107 -1.42 8.06 -15.07
N ALA A 108 -1.10 8.55 -16.28
CA ALA A 108 -1.17 7.76 -17.51
C ALA A 108 -0.16 6.60 -17.48
N ASP A 109 1.09 6.86 -17.09
CA ASP A 109 2.13 5.83 -17.00
C ASP A 109 1.77 4.77 -15.93
N LEU A 110 1.15 5.18 -14.82
CA LEU A 110 0.62 4.25 -13.81
C LEU A 110 -0.62 3.47 -14.30
N SER A 111 -1.37 4.00 -15.28
CA SER A 111 -2.54 3.33 -15.85
C SER A 111 -2.17 2.13 -16.75
N ASP A 112 -0.95 2.11 -17.27
CA ASP A 112 -0.41 0.99 -18.06
C ASP A 112 0.06 -0.18 -17.18
N ALA A 113 -0.04 -0.07 -15.86
CA ALA A 113 0.32 -1.14 -14.95
C ALA A 113 -0.63 -2.34 -15.11
N GLU A 114 -0.06 -3.53 -15.29
CA GLU A 114 -0.83 -4.78 -15.40
C GLU A 114 -1.61 -5.10 -14.11
N GLU A 115 -1.06 -4.72 -12.96
CA GLU A 115 -1.67 -4.89 -11.64
C GLU A 115 -1.65 -3.58 -10.86
N VAL A 116 -2.74 -3.32 -10.14
CA VAL A 116 -2.92 -2.15 -9.28
C VAL A 116 -3.39 -2.58 -7.89
N SER A 117 -3.08 -1.76 -6.89
CA SER A 117 -3.60 -1.93 -5.54
C SER A 117 -4.93 -1.19 -5.37
N HIS A 118 -5.92 -1.78 -4.71
CA HIS A 118 -7.26 -1.20 -4.59
C HIS A 118 -7.84 -1.38 -3.20
N ARG A 119 -8.59 -0.38 -2.72
CA ARG A 119 -9.26 -0.38 -1.41
C ARG A 119 -10.76 -0.54 -1.57
N VAL A 120 -11.36 -1.42 -0.78
CA VAL A 120 -12.83 -1.57 -0.74
C VAL A 120 -13.34 -1.88 0.66
N LEU A 121 -14.43 -1.21 1.04
CA LEU A 121 -15.16 -1.47 2.28
C LEU A 121 -16.15 -2.61 2.08
N VAL A 122 -16.13 -3.61 2.97
CA VAL A 122 -17.14 -4.67 3.03
C VAL A 122 -18.41 -4.10 3.67
N SER A 123 -19.44 -3.89 2.85
CA SER A 123 -20.73 -3.39 3.34
C SER A 123 -21.54 -4.50 4.00
N ASP A 124 -22.42 -4.11 4.93
CA ASP A 124 -23.42 -5.03 5.48
C ASP A 124 -24.36 -5.53 4.38
N GLY A 125 -24.72 -6.82 4.42
CA GLY A 125 -25.51 -7.49 3.39
C GLY A 125 -24.81 -7.70 2.03
N SER A 126 -23.53 -7.37 1.89
CA SER A 126 -22.75 -7.65 0.67
C SER A 126 -22.52 -9.16 0.48
N HIS A 127 -22.11 -9.57 -0.74
CA HIS A 127 -21.74 -10.97 -1.01
C HIS A 127 -20.50 -11.42 -0.23
N MET A 128 -19.69 -10.47 0.25
CA MET A 128 -18.49 -10.72 1.05
C MET A 128 -18.78 -10.87 2.55
N ALA A 129 -19.87 -10.30 3.05
CA ALA A 129 -20.15 -10.27 4.48
C ALA A 129 -20.32 -11.68 5.07
N HIS A 130 -19.62 -11.94 6.18
CA HIS A 130 -19.65 -13.21 6.92
C HIS A 130 -19.20 -14.42 6.09
N ARG A 131 -18.32 -14.22 5.12
CA ARG A 131 -17.78 -15.27 4.25
C ARG A 131 -16.27 -15.42 4.43
N PRO A 132 -15.73 -16.66 4.39
CA PRO A 132 -14.30 -16.87 4.30
C PRO A 132 -13.79 -16.45 2.92
N LEU A 133 -12.58 -15.90 2.85
CA LEU A 133 -11.95 -15.46 1.59
C LEU A 133 -11.85 -16.57 0.55
N ALA A 134 -11.53 -17.80 0.95
CA ALA A 134 -11.49 -18.95 0.04
C ALA A 134 -12.82 -19.19 -0.66
N GLY A 135 -13.94 -18.92 0.02
CA GLY A 135 -15.29 -19.09 -0.52
C GLY A 135 -15.76 -17.94 -1.42
N LEU A 136 -14.94 -16.90 -1.61
CA LEU A 136 -15.20 -15.79 -2.52
C LEU A 136 -14.45 -15.94 -3.85
N GLU A 137 -13.35 -16.70 -3.86
CA GLU A 137 -12.52 -16.96 -5.05
C GLU A 137 -12.15 -15.67 -5.81
N LEU A 138 -11.79 -14.60 -5.08
CA LEU A 138 -11.59 -13.26 -5.65
C LEU A 138 -10.53 -13.22 -6.77
N THR A 139 -9.50 -14.06 -6.69
CA THR A 139 -8.49 -14.21 -7.74
C THR A 139 -9.13 -14.69 -9.06
N VAL A 140 -10.12 -15.58 -8.99
CA VAL A 140 -10.82 -16.11 -10.17
C VAL A 140 -11.93 -15.17 -10.62
N GLN A 141 -12.71 -14.64 -9.67
CA GLN A 141 -13.88 -13.82 -9.99
C GLN A 141 -13.54 -12.40 -10.43
N ALA A 142 -12.45 -11.84 -9.89
CA ALA A 142 -12.09 -10.44 -10.06
C ALA A 142 -10.58 -10.25 -10.34
N GLY A 143 -9.80 -11.31 -10.55
CA GLY A 143 -8.36 -11.15 -10.82
C GLY A 143 -7.59 -10.45 -9.69
N MET A 144 -8.12 -10.48 -8.46
CA MET A 144 -7.65 -9.67 -7.33
C MET A 144 -7.31 -10.56 -6.14
N ARG A 145 -6.13 -10.37 -5.55
CA ARG A 145 -5.69 -11.02 -4.31
C ARG A 145 -5.80 -10.05 -3.14
N VAL A 146 -6.26 -10.53 -1.99
CA VAL A 146 -6.30 -9.72 -0.77
C VAL A 146 -4.91 -9.71 -0.15
N MET A 147 -4.38 -8.52 0.09
CA MET A 147 -3.07 -8.28 0.70
C MET A 147 -3.18 -8.03 2.20
N ALA A 148 -4.20 -7.29 2.60
CA ALA A 148 -4.46 -6.98 3.99
C ALA A 148 -5.94 -6.72 4.24
N VAL A 149 -6.34 -6.89 5.49
CA VAL A 149 -7.65 -6.50 6.00
C VAL A 149 -7.45 -5.57 7.19
N ARG A 150 -8.04 -4.39 7.13
CA ARG A 150 -8.17 -3.51 8.29
C ARG A 150 -9.54 -3.68 8.92
N ARG A 151 -9.55 -4.10 10.18
CA ARG A 151 -10.75 -4.29 11.02
C ARG A 151 -10.71 -3.30 12.17
N GLY A 152 -11.45 -2.20 12.02
CA GLY A 152 -11.36 -1.07 12.94
C GLY A 152 -9.94 -0.50 12.93
N ARG A 153 -9.21 -0.65 14.05
CA ARG A 153 -7.80 -0.21 14.19
C ARG A 153 -6.78 -1.33 14.01
N GLN A 154 -7.24 -2.57 13.80
CA GLN A 154 -6.36 -3.71 13.66
C GLN A 154 -6.08 -4.00 12.18
N TRP A 155 -4.81 -4.13 11.85
CA TRP A 155 -4.33 -4.51 10.53
C TRP A 155 -3.93 -5.99 10.52
N ILE A 156 -4.54 -6.75 9.62
CA ILE A 156 -4.32 -8.18 9.41
C ILE A 156 -3.62 -8.33 8.07
N THR A 157 -2.34 -8.71 8.08
CA THR A 157 -1.51 -8.91 6.88
C THR A 157 -1.25 -10.39 6.58
N ASP A 158 -1.36 -11.26 7.60
CA ASP A 158 -1.38 -12.71 7.44
C ASP A 158 -2.80 -13.14 7.04
N VAL A 159 -3.15 -12.85 5.79
CA VAL A 159 -4.48 -13.10 5.23
C VAL A 159 -4.47 -14.43 4.49
N ASP A 160 -5.38 -15.32 4.87
CA ASP A 160 -5.52 -16.65 4.28
C ASP A 160 -6.96 -16.94 3.85
N GLY A 161 -7.16 -18.13 3.28
CA GLY A 161 -8.47 -18.57 2.83
C GLY A 161 -9.53 -18.70 3.93
N ASP A 162 -9.10 -18.95 5.17
CA ASP A 162 -9.97 -19.14 6.33
C ASP A 162 -10.39 -17.82 6.98
N THR A 163 -9.74 -16.72 6.62
CA THR A 163 -10.08 -15.38 7.08
C THR A 163 -11.52 -15.02 6.72
N VAL A 164 -12.38 -14.92 7.74
CA VAL A 164 -13.79 -14.55 7.59
C VAL A 164 -13.94 -13.04 7.60
N LEU A 165 -14.47 -12.50 6.51
CA LEU A 165 -14.79 -11.09 6.37
C LEU A 165 -16.06 -10.73 7.14
N VAL A 166 -16.08 -9.56 7.75
CA VAL A 166 -17.25 -9.02 8.45
C VAL A 166 -17.56 -7.60 7.94
N PRO A 167 -18.83 -7.15 8.05
CA PRO A 167 -19.17 -5.77 7.72
C PRO A 167 -18.27 -4.77 8.45
N GLY A 168 -17.78 -3.76 7.72
CA GLY A 168 -16.85 -2.77 8.23
C GLY A 168 -15.37 -3.11 8.04
N ASP A 169 -15.04 -4.32 7.59
CA ASP A 169 -13.68 -4.62 7.13
C ASP A 169 -13.34 -3.79 5.90
N VAL A 170 -12.13 -3.23 5.87
CA VAL A 170 -11.55 -2.60 4.70
C VAL A 170 -10.53 -3.56 4.11
N LEU A 171 -10.76 -3.98 2.87
CA LEU A 171 -9.85 -4.84 2.14
C LEU A 171 -8.89 -4.00 1.32
N PHE A 172 -7.64 -4.41 1.32
CA PHE A 172 -6.61 -3.93 0.41
C PHE A 172 -6.22 -5.07 -0.50
N LEU A 173 -6.44 -4.89 -1.79
CA LEU A 173 -6.25 -5.91 -2.80
C LEU A 173 -5.21 -5.47 -3.82
N HIS A 174 -4.65 -6.43 -4.53
CA HIS A 174 -3.75 -6.21 -5.64
C HIS A 174 -4.17 -7.09 -6.82
N GLY A 175 -4.07 -6.59 -8.04
CA GLY A 175 -4.35 -7.38 -9.23
C GLY A 175 -4.87 -6.55 -10.39
N SER A 176 -5.47 -7.21 -11.37
CA SER A 176 -5.86 -6.55 -12.62
C SER A 176 -6.97 -5.49 -12.40
N PRO A 177 -6.80 -4.25 -12.89
CA PRO A 177 -7.79 -3.18 -12.74
C PRO A 177 -9.16 -3.53 -13.33
N ASP A 178 -9.23 -4.41 -14.33
CA ASP A 178 -10.47 -4.91 -14.94
C ASP A 178 -11.40 -5.57 -13.89
N GLY A 179 -10.81 -6.08 -12.81
CA GLY A 179 -11.49 -6.69 -11.69
C GLY A 179 -12.21 -5.74 -10.75
N ILE A 180 -11.85 -4.44 -10.73
CA ILE A 180 -12.28 -3.49 -9.69
C ILE A 180 -13.81 -3.34 -9.67
N THR A 181 -14.45 -3.28 -10.84
CA THR A 181 -15.90 -3.17 -10.95
C THR A 181 -16.58 -4.38 -10.30
N ARG A 182 -16.14 -5.59 -10.65
CA ARG A 182 -16.69 -6.84 -10.10
C ARG A 182 -16.44 -6.96 -8.60
N LEU A 183 -15.25 -6.56 -8.15
CA LEU A 183 -14.90 -6.52 -6.73
C LEU A 183 -15.84 -5.61 -5.94
N ARG A 184 -16.12 -4.40 -6.45
CA ARG A 184 -17.02 -3.44 -5.80
C ARG A 184 -18.46 -3.93 -5.75
N GLU A 185 -18.94 -4.61 -6.78
CA GLU A 185 -20.26 -5.27 -6.75
C GLU A 185 -20.34 -6.31 -5.62
N LEU A 186 -19.34 -7.17 -5.49
CA LEU A 186 -19.28 -8.20 -4.45
C LEU A 186 -19.28 -7.57 -3.04
N ALA A 187 -18.63 -6.42 -2.88
CA ALA A 187 -18.57 -5.66 -1.63
C ALA A 187 -19.80 -4.76 -1.38
N ALA A 188 -20.73 -4.68 -2.34
CA ALA A 188 -21.82 -3.68 -2.38
C ALA A 188 -21.31 -2.23 -2.19
N ALA A 189 -20.15 -1.93 -2.76
CA ALA A 189 -19.52 -0.62 -2.74
C ALA A 189 -20.00 0.25 -3.92
N PRO A 190 -19.86 1.59 -3.85
CA PRO A 190 -20.18 2.48 -4.96
C PRO A 190 -19.46 2.09 -6.25
N VAL A 191 -20.11 2.34 -7.39
CA VAL A 191 -19.53 2.11 -8.72
C VAL A 191 -18.23 2.87 -8.85
N TRP A 192 -17.23 2.23 -9.46
CA TRP A 192 -15.96 2.84 -9.78
C TRP A 192 -15.89 3.15 -11.26
N GLU A 193 -15.38 4.33 -11.58
CA GLU A 193 -15.04 4.73 -12.93
C GLU A 193 -13.52 4.92 -13.00
N PRO A 194 -12.82 4.26 -13.93
CA PRO A 194 -11.39 4.46 -14.08
C PRO A 194 -11.07 5.92 -14.38
N PRO A 195 -9.99 6.46 -13.80
CA PRO A 195 -9.52 7.79 -14.19
C PRO A 195 -9.20 7.76 -15.68
N ARG A 196 -9.96 8.53 -16.47
CA ARG A 196 -9.69 8.67 -17.89
C ARG A 196 -8.56 9.69 -18.05
N PRO A 197 -7.48 9.38 -18.79
CA PRO A 197 -6.63 10.44 -19.28
C PRO A 197 -7.49 11.34 -20.17
N ASP A 198 -7.68 12.59 -19.77
CA ASP A 198 -8.35 13.57 -20.64
C ASP A 198 -7.52 13.72 -21.92
N ASP A 199 -8.15 13.50 -23.08
CA ASP A 199 -7.62 13.87 -24.40
C ASP A 199 -7.52 15.40 -24.50
N VAL A 200 -6.54 16.00 -23.81
CA VAL A 200 -6.20 17.42 -24.02
C VAL A 200 -4.71 17.54 -24.25
N GLN A 201 -4.39 17.45 -25.53
CA GLN A 201 -3.22 17.99 -26.17
C GLN A 201 -3.11 19.49 -25.82
N ALA A 202 -2.23 19.82 -24.88
CA ALA A 202 -1.77 21.19 -24.69
C ALA A 202 -0.36 21.11 -24.10
N LEU A 203 0.62 21.49 -24.93
CA LEU A 203 1.97 21.88 -24.50
C LEU A 203 1.86 22.58 -23.16
N THR A 204 2.50 22.00 -22.14
CA THR A 204 2.47 22.58 -20.80
C THR A 204 3.09 23.97 -20.89
N ASP A 205 2.70 24.89 -20.01
CA ASP A 205 3.34 26.21 -19.96
C ASP A 205 4.87 26.11 -19.74
N LEU A 206 5.32 24.96 -19.22
CA LEU A 206 6.72 24.56 -19.12
C LEU A 206 7.36 24.30 -20.49
N ASP A 207 6.71 23.54 -21.38
CA ASP A 207 7.20 23.32 -22.75
C ASP A 207 7.29 24.65 -23.51
N ARG A 208 6.28 25.51 -23.34
CA ARG A 208 6.26 26.85 -23.94
C ARG A 208 7.36 27.76 -23.37
N ALA A 209 7.66 27.66 -22.08
CA ALA A 209 8.75 28.41 -21.45
C ALA A 209 10.13 27.91 -21.91
N VAL A 210 10.28 26.60 -22.14
CA VAL A 210 11.51 26.00 -22.68
C VAL A 210 11.73 26.44 -24.13
N ASP A 211 10.68 26.44 -24.96
CA ASP A 211 10.78 26.89 -26.35
C ASP A 211 11.16 28.37 -26.45
N VAL A 212 10.60 29.24 -25.62
CA VAL A 212 10.97 30.67 -25.55
C VAL A 212 12.45 30.84 -25.17
N LEU A 213 12.96 30.05 -24.23
CA LEU A 213 14.38 30.10 -23.84
C LEU A 213 15.31 29.63 -24.97
N VAL A 214 14.87 28.67 -25.79
CA VAL A 214 15.63 28.18 -26.94
C VAL A 214 15.61 29.21 -28.08
N GLU A 215 14.47 29.85 -28.35
CA GLU A 215 14.36 30.91 -29.36
C GLU A 215 15.21 32.15 -29.02
N MET A 216 15.31 32.54 -27.74
CA MET A 216 16.13 33.67 -27.30
C MET A 216 17.64 33.46 -27.48
N LYS A 217 18.08 32.25 -27.79
CA LYS A 217 19.50 31.89 -27.93
C LYS A 217 20.00 31.98 -29.39
N ASN A 218 19.11 32.16 -30.36
CA ASN A 218 19.42 32.39 -31.77
C ASN A 218 19.29 33.88 -32.12
#